data_AF-A0A9Q9AUR8-F1
#
_entry.id   AF-A0A9Q9AUR8-F1
#
_cell.length_a   1.000
_cell.length_b   1.000
_cell.length_c   1.000
_cell.angle_alpha   90.00
_cell.angle_beta   90.00
_cell.angle_gamma   90.00
#
_symmetry.space_group_name_H-M   'P 1'
#
loop_
_entity.id
_entity.type
_entity.pdbx_description
1 polymer ?
#
loop_
_entity_poly.entity_id
_entity_poly.type
_entity_poly.pdbx_seq_one_letter_code
_entity_poly.pdbx_strand_id
1 'polypeptide(L)'
;MRKFERVSASSYDAGVGSPIDDYHDRDVFGHEQYHDIKYKTLSWQIVAILMIAEIVSNGMLSLPSSLATVGMVPGLILIIFLGVFAAYTSLLLVRFKLRHPEVHNMGDAGRIMFGPIGREIFAFGTLLFAVLLAGGQMLSGQIALAALSDNGLCNISFTGIFAVATFLCALPRTYDNLGWLSIPSVLSITIAGIVGMAGAGAHPVEGRSVVAARSSDFYTAFFSITNPVFAYCGHFMFFALMSEMKRPQDAIKAAYTLQGFATTYYAIFAGVTYGFIGSAVLSPSFSSLETAWSKAAYGIALPNLLIAGALYVHTASKILFVRFFRGSRHLHDHTIIGWGAWVGLVAFMSGISFLLAVGVPIFNYLLGITASAFAAWFTYGIAGMFWLHDSYHDGNGFQTWRRKWTSTLSAVLTIIAGLFICIAGLYVTIRAIVDAYADGTITAPFSC
;
A
#
# COMPACT_ATOMS: atom_id res chain seq x y z
N MET A 1 -26.79 3.17 -45.17
CA MET A 1 -25.39 3.07 -44.69
C MET A 1 -25.43 2.63 -43.22
N ARG A 2 -25.17 1.32 -42.98
CA ARG A 2 -24.83 0.58 -41.72
C ARG A 2 -25.27 1.21 -40.38
N LYS A 3 -26.44 0.83 -39.81
CA LYS A 3 -26.74 -0.34 -38.94
C LYS A 3 -26.00 -0.33 -37.57
N PHE A 4 -26.55 0.44 -36.61
CA PHE A 4 -26.38 0.21 -35.17
C PHE A 4 -27.55 -0.68 -34.71
N GLU A 5 -27.29 -1.98 -34.54
CA GLU A 5 -28.25 -2.90 -33.92
C GLU A 5 -28.07 -2.91 -32.41
N ARG A 6 -29.15 -2.56 -31.71
CA ARG A 6 -29.41 -2.89 -30.31
C ARG A 6 -29.30 -4.41 -30.16
N VAL A 7 -28.47 -4.89 -29.25
CA VAL A 7 -28.64 -6.23 -28.68
C VAL A 7 -29.39 -6.05 -27.37
N SER A 8 -30.67 -6.43 -27.46
CA SER A 8 -31.64 -6.51 -26.38
C SER A 8 -31.17 -7.47 -25.30
N ALA A 9 -31.41 -7.08 -24.05
CA ALA A 9 -31.52 -8.03 -22.94
C ALA A 9 -32.64 -9.05 -23.22
N SER A 10 -32.52 -10.24 -22.64
CA SER A 10 -33.47 -11.37 -22.63
C SER A 10 -33.12 -12.54 -23.56
N SER A 11 -32.29 -13.45 -23.05
CA SER A 11 -32.51 -14.91 -23.08
C SER A 11 -31.39 -15.60 -22.29
N TYR A 12 -31.45 -15.50 -20.96
CA TYR A 12 -30.70 -16.39 -20.06
C TYR A 12 -31.73 -17.27 -19.38
N ASP A 13 -32.07 -18.40 -20.01
CA ASP A 13 -32.43 -19.58 -19.24
C ASP A 13 -32.28 -20.88 -20.03
N ALA A 14 -31.90 -21.92 -19.28
CA ALA A 14 -31.83 -23.35 -19.59
C ALA A 14 -30.76 -23.87 -20.57
N GLY A 15 -29.71 -24.50 -20.03
CA GLY A 15 -29.18 -25.74 -20.64
C GLY A 15 -27.67 -25.91 -20.84
N VAL A 16 -26.83 -24.92 -20.55
CA VAL A 16 -25.35 -25.07 -20.58
C VAL A 16 -24.79 -24.28 -19.41
N GLY A 17 -24.01 -24.92 -18.54
CA GLY A 17 -23.44 -24.32 -17.33
C GLY A 17 -22.81 -22.96 -17.62
N SER A 18 -23.14 -21.96 -16.80
CA SER A 18 -22.64 -20.61 -17.02
C SER A 18 -21.13 -20.58 -16.74
N PRO A 19 -20.33 -19.72 -17.40
CA PRO A 19 -18.93 -19.52 -17.04
C PRO A 19 -18.71 -18.96 -15.61
N ILE A 20 -19.78 -18.77 -14.84
CA ILE A 20 -19.75 -18.39 -13.42
C ILE A 20 -19.60 -19.62 -12.52
N ASP A 21 -20.08 -20.80 -12.93
CA ASP A 21 -20.00 -22.01 -12.10
C ASP A 21 -18.54 -22.48 -11.90
N ASP A 22 -17.70 -22.42 -12.94
CA ASP A 22 -16.26 -22.77 -12.86
C ASP A 22 -15.44 -21.77 -12.01
N TYR A 23 -15.89 -20.50 -11.91
CA TYR A 23 -15.19 -19.49 -11.10
C TYR A 23 -15.25 -19.86 -9.61
N HIS A 24 -16.41 -20.30 -9.13
CA HIS A 24 -16.61 -20.64 -7.71
C HIS A 24 -15.85 -21.90 -7.29
N ASP A 25 -15.69 -22.86 -8.21
CA ASP A 25 -14.98 -24.10 -7.97
C ASP A 25 -13.45 -23.92 -7.91
N ARG A 26 -12.92 -22.89 -8.60
CA ARG A 26 -11.50 -22.52 -8.58
C ARG A 26 -11.13 -21.44 -7.56
N ASP A 27 -12.13 -20.77 -6.98
CA ASP A 27 -11.92 -19.67 -6.06
C ASP A 27 -11.31 -20.12 -4.71
N VAL A 28 -10.47 -19.26 -4.14
CA VAL A 28 -9.71 -19.50 -2.90
C VAL A 28 -10.56 -19.98 -1.72
N PHE A 29 -11.78 -19.45 -1.58
CA PHE A 29 -12.67 -19.72 -0.45
C PHE A 29 -13.80 -20.70 -0.81
N GLY A 30 -13.91 -21.09 -2.09
CA GLY A 30 -14.92 -22.03 -2.57
C GLY A 30 -16.37 -21.60 -2.29
N HIS A 31 -17.23 -22.59 -2.03
CA HIS A 31 -18.63 -22.42 -1.66
C HIS A 31 -18.79 -22.26 -0.14
N GLU A 32 -19.11 -21.04 0.31
CA GLU A 32 -19.18 -20.69 1.74
C GLU A 32 -20.61 -20.73 2.33
N GLN A 33 -21.59 -21.31 1.62
CA GLN A 33 -23.01 -21.21 2.00
C GLN A 33 -23.30 -21.80 3.40
N TYR A 34 -22.55 -22.84 3.80
CA TYR A 34 -22.71 -23.57 5.06
C TYR A 34 -21.56 -23.34 6.07
N HIS A 35 -20.66 -22.39 5.80
CA HIS A 35 -19.55 -22.06 6.69
C HIS A 35 -19.92 -20.96 7.69
N ASP A 36 -19.42 -21.07 8.93
CA ASP A 36 -19.65 -20.07 9.99
C ASP A 36 -19.02 -18.71 9.63
N ILE A 37 -17.81 -18.73 9.08
CA ILE A 37 -17.10 -17.54 8.60
C ILE A 37 -17.23 -17.45 7.09
N LYS A 38 -17.80 -16.32 6.65
CA LYS A 38 -17.93 -15.98 5.23
C LYS A 38 -16.93 -14.88 4.88
N TYR A 39 -16.04 -15.15 3.94
CA TYR A 39 -15.01 -14.21 3.50
C TYR A 39 -15.50 -13.33 2.34
N LYS A 40 -16.39 -13.81 1.45
CA LYS A 40 -16.90 -13.05 0.30
C LYS A 40 -18.03 -12.08 0.65
N THR A 41 -17.75 -11.10 1.52
CA THR A 41 -18.76 -10.14 2.00
C THR A 41 -18.58 -8.73 1.46
N LEU A 42 -17.40 -8.38 0.94
CA LEU A 42 -17.05 -7.01 0.59
C LEU A 42 -17.73 -6.51 -0.69
N SER A 43 -18.18 -5.26 -0.67
CA SER A 43 -18.55 -4.50 -1.86
C SER A 43 -17.33 -3.73 -2.41
N TRP A 44 -17.37 -3.33 -3.68
CA TRP A 44 -16.27 -2.56 -4.28
C TRP A 44 -16.06 -1.21 -3.60
N GLN A 45 -17.12 -0.61 -3.02
CA GLN A 45 -17.02 0.64 -2.29
C GLN A 45 -16.23 0.46 -0.98
N ILE A 46 -16.50 -0.60 -0.23
CA ILE A 46 -15.75 -0.89 1.00
C ILE A 46 -14.31 -1.25 0.67
N VAL A 47 -14.06 -2.00 -0.42
CA VAL A 47 -12.69 -2.26 -0.89
C VAL A 47 -11.96 -0.97 -1.27
N ALA A 48 -12.62 -0.02 -1.94
CA ALA A 48 -12.02 1.27 -2.24
C ALA A 48 -11.64 2.03 -0.96
N ILE A 49 -12.53 2.03 0.05
CA ILE A 49 -12.28 2.67 1.35
C ILE A 49 -11.11 1.99 2.09
N LEU A 50 -11.05 0.66 2.10
CA LEU A 50 -9.93 -0.11 2.67
C LEU A 50 -8.60 0.26 2.01
N MET A 51 -8.56 0.30 0.69
CA MET A 51 -7.37 0.68 -0.06
C MET A 51 -6.98 2.15 0.21
N ILE A 52 -7.95 3.06 0.34
CA ILE A 52 -7.68 4.47 0.63
C ILE A 52 -7.12 4.63 2.05
N ALA A 53 -7.72 3.96 3.05
CA ALA A 53 -7.27 4.01 4.44
C ALA A 53 -5.80 3.57 4.57
N GLU A 54 -5.46 2.51 3.84
CA GLU A 54 -4.13 1.93 3.76
C GLU A 54 -3.13 2.87 3.07
N ILE A 55 -3.42 3.28 1.83
CA ILE A 55 -2.46 4.00 0.98
C ILE A 55 -2.23 5.44 1.47
N VAL A 56 -3.29 6.21 1.77
CA VAL A 56 -3.20 7.67 1.98
C VAL A 56 -2.37 8.05 3.21
N SER A 57 -2.28 7.15 4.19
CA SER A 57 -1.67 7.35 5.50
C SER A 57 -0.22 7.88 5.47
N ASN A 58 0.78 7.00 5.34
CA ASN A 58 2.19 7.40 5.42
C ASN A 58 2.68 8.07 4.13
N GLY A 59 2.04 7.73 2.99
CA GLY A 59 2.33 8.33 1.70
C GLY A 59 2.26 9.85 1.77
N MET A 60 1.09 10.40 2.16
CA MET A 60 0.88 11.85 2.16
C MET A 60 1.90 12.62 3.00
N LEU A 61 2.29 12.08 4.16
CA LEU A 61 3.14 12.78 5.12
C LEU A 61 4.60 12.92 4.64
N SER A 62 5.00 12.13 3.64
CA SER A 62 6.36 12.17 3.07
C SER A 62 6.46 13.04 1.81
N LEU A 63 5.36 13.23 1.08
CA LEU A 63 5.36 13.91 -0.21
C LEU A 63 5.81 15.38 -0.16
N PRO A 64 5.36 16.22 0.81
CA PRO A 64 5.84 17.60 0.91
C PRO A 64 7.38 17.72 0.94
N SER A 65 8.07 16.82 1.64
CA SER A 65 9.54 16.82 1.72
C SER A 65 10.20 16.52 0.37
N SER A 66 9.50 15.82 -0.52
CA SER A 66 10.00 15.54 -1.86
C SER A 66 10.01 16.80 -2.73
N LEU A 67 8.95 17.59 -2.64
CA LEU A 67 8.88 18.90 -3.31
C LEU A 67 9.95 19.85 -2.78
N ALA A 68 10.33 19.78 -1.51
CA ALA A 68 11.44 20.55 -0.97
C ALA A 68 12.81 20.18 -1.58
N THR A 69 12.95 18.94 -2.04
CA THR A 69 14.19 18.42 -2.63
C THR A 69 14.29 18.71 -4.12
N VAL A 70 13.24 18.43 -4.90
CA VAL A 70 13.28 18.58 -6.37
C VAL A 70 12.62 19.87 -6.88
N GLY A 71 11.85 20.56 -6.04
CA GLY A 71 11.02 21.71 -6.39
C GLY A 71 9.56 21.34 -6.67
N MET A 72 8.70 22.37 -6.66
CA MET A 72 7.25 22.22 -6.78
C MET A 72 6.83 21.50 -8.07
N VAL A 73 7.31 21.98 -9.22
CA VAL A 73 6.87 21.51 -10.56
C VAL A 73 7.27 20.06 -10.82
N PRO A 74 8.56 19.67 -10.76
CA PRO A 74 8.95 18.28 -10.99
C PRO A 74 8.37 17.35 -9.92
N GLY A 75 8.25 17.80 -8.66
CA GLY A 75 7.64 17.02 -7.58
C GLY A 75 6.17 16.68 -7.87
N LEU A 76 5.36 17.66 -8.26
CA LEU A 76 3.94 17.43 -8.62
C LEU A 76 3.79 16.58 -9.88
N ILE A 77 4.63 16.79 -10.90
CA ILE A 77 4.64 15.96 -12.11
C ILE A 77 4.92 14.50 -11.74
N LEU A 78 5.89 14.24 -10.85
CA LEU A 78 6.23 12.89 -10.40
C LEU A 78 5.10 12.23 -9.62
N ILE A 79 4.44 12.95 -8.71
CA ILE A 79 3.28 12.45 -7.96
C ILE A 79 2.18 12.04 -8.94
N ILE A 80 1.80 12.91 -9.88
CA ILE A 80 0.74 12.64 -10.85
C ILE A 80 1.13 11.48 -11.78
N PHE A 81 2.36 11.47 -12.28
CA PHE A 81 2.86 10.43 -13.18
C PHE A 81 2.86 9.05 -12.50
N LEU A 82 3.40 8.94 -11.29
CA LEU A 82 3.42 7.69 -10.53
C LEU A 82 2.00 7.24 -10.17
N GLY A 83 1.09 8.17 -9.90
CA GLY A 83 -0.32 7.86 -9.70
C GLY A 83 -0.99 7.28 -10.95
N VAL A 84 -0.77 7.88 -12.11
CA VAL A 84 -1.28 7.33 -13.40
C VAL A 84 -0.66 5.96 -13.68
N PHE A 85 0.64 5.80 -13.40
CA PHE A 85 1.34 4.53 -13.59
C PHE A 85 0.80 3.44 -12.66
N ALA A 86 0.54 3.75 -11.39
CA ALA A 86 -0.10 2.86 -10.43
C ALA A 86 -1.55 2.46 -10.87
N ALA A 87 -2.31 3.39 -11.46
CA ALA A 87 -3.59 3.08 -12.11
C ALA A 87 -3.42 2.08 -13.26
N TYR A 88 -2.42 2.29 -14.11
CA TYR A 88 -2.13 1.36 -15.20
C TYR A 88 -1.76 -0.04 -14.69
N THR A 89 -0.89 -0.14 -13.67
CA THR A 89 -0.46 -1.44 -13.16
C THR A 89 -1.59 -2.14 -12.40
N SER A 90 -2.45 -1.42 -11.69
CA SER A 90 -3.63 -2.01 -11.03
C SER A 90 -4.61 -2.64 -12.03
N LEU A 91 -4.80 -2.07 -13.22
CA LEU A 91 -5.57 -2.71 -14.30
C LEU A 91 -5.02 -4.09 -14.67
N LEU A 92 -3.70 -4.23 -14.74
CA LEU A 92 -3.06 -5.50 -15.06
C LEU A 92 -3.27 -6.52 -13.94
N LEU A 93 -3.16 -6.10 -12.68
CA LEU A 93 -3.44 -6.93 -11.51
C LEU A 93 -4.90 -7.42 -11.48
N VAL A 94 -5.87 -6.52 -11.68
CA VAL A 94 -7.29 -6.88 -11.69
C VAL A 94 -7.57 -7.89 -12.81
N ARG A 95 -7.04 -7.66 -14.01
CA ARG A 95 -7.19 -8.60 -15.13
C ARG A 95 -6.57 -9.96 -14.85
N PHE A 96 -5.40 -9.99 -14.22
CA PHE A 96 -4.74 -11.23 -13.82
C PHE A 96 -5.59 -12.00 -12.79
N LYS A 97 -6.13 -11.32 -11.77
CA LYS A 97 -7.00 -11.95 -10.77
C LYS A 97 -8.28 -12.53 -11.38
N LEU A 98 -8.92 -11.80 -12.30
CA LEU A 98 -10.15 -12.26 -12.94
C LEU A 98 -9.90 -13.50 -13.83
N ARG A 99 -8.68 -13.65 -14.38
CA ARG A 99 -8.29 -14.84 -15.15
C ARG A 99 -7.88 -16.01 -14.27
N HIS A 100 -7.28 -15.74 -13.10
CA HIS A 100 -6.77 -16.74 -12.16
C HIS A 100 -7.46 -16.61 -10.79
N PRO A 101 -8.72 -17.09 -10.64
CA PRO A 101 -9.51 -16.93 -9.42
C PRO A 101 -8.83 -17.53 -8.18
N GLU A 102 -7.99 -18.54 -8.34
CA GLU A 102 -7.25 -19.23 -7.27
C GLU A 102 -6.18 -18.37 -6.58
N VAL A 103 -5.83 -17.21 -7.14
CA VAL A 103 -4.75 -16.34 -6.64
C VAL A 103 -5.23 -15.52 -5.45
N HIS A 104 -4.81 -15.87 -4.22
CA HIS A 104 -5.15 -15.06 -3.04
C HIS A 104 -4.14 -13.94 -2.74
N ASN A 105 -2.87 -14.16 -3.07
CA ASN A 105 -1.77 -13.26 -2.76
C ASN A 105 -0.72 -13.30 -3.88
N MET A 106 0.26 -12.40 -3.81
CA MET A 106 1.34 -12.34 -4.81
C MET A 106 2.18 -13.61 -4.89
N GLY A 107 2.28 -14.39 -3.80
CA GLY A 107 2.92 -15.70 -3.81
C GLY A 107 2.20 -16.69 -4.72
N ASP A 108 0.86 -16.77 -4.64
CA ASP A 108 0.08 -17.61 -5.55
C ASP A 108 0.24 -17.15 -7.01
N ALA A 109 0.31 -15.84 -7.26
CA ALA A 109 0.61 -15.31 -8.60
C ALA A 109 2.04 -15.67 -9.08
N GLY A 110 3.02 -15.61 -8.19
CA GLY A 110 4.39 -16.05 -8.44
C GLY A 110 4.49 -17.54 -8.76
N ARG A 111 3.61 -18.37 -8.17
CA ARG A 111 3.49 -19.80 -8.50
C ARG A 111 3.07 -20.02 -9.95
N ILE A 112 2.12 -19.24 -10.43
CA ILE A 112 1.61 -19.34 -11.80
C ILE A 112 2.71 -18.94 -12.78
N MET A 113 3.43 -17.84 -12.53
CA MET A 113 4.42 -17.32 -13.47
C MET A 113 5.76 -18.10 -13.47
N PHE A 114 6.24 -18.51 -12.29
CA PHE A 114 7.60 -19.05 -12.14
C PHE A 114 7.65 -20.35 -11.31
N GLY A 115 6.51 -21.03 -11.13
CA GLY A 115 6.45 -22.31 -10.42
C GLY A 115 6.75 -22.19 -8.92
N PRO A 116 7.17 -23.29 -8.26
CA PRO A 116 7.34 -23.33 -6.80
C PRO A 116 8.31 -22.28 -6.25
N ILE A 117 9.41 -21.99 -6.97
CA ILE A 117 10.41 -21.00 -6.53
C ILE A 117 9.80 -19.60 -6.55
N GLY A 118 9.08 -19.25 -7.62
CA GLY A 118 8.35 -17.98 -7.70
C GLY A 118 7.37 -17.78 -6.56
N ARG A 119 6.69 -18.85 -6.16
CA ARG A 119 5.76 -18.81 -5.03
C ARG A 119 6.43 -18.34 -3.75
N GLU A 120 7.57 -18.95 -3.40
CA GLU A 120 8.25 -18.63 -2.14
C GLU A 120 8.86 -17.24 -2.15
N ILE A 121 9.48 -16.82 -3.25
CA ILE A 121 10.08 -15.47 -3.38
C ILE A 121 9.01 -14.39 -3.23
N PHE A 122 7.88 -14.52 -3.95
CA PHE A 122 6.83 -13.50 -3.94
C PHE A 122 6.04 -13.52 -2.63
N ALA A 123 5.81 -14.69 -2.04
CA ALA A 123 5.18 -14.80 -0.73
C ALA A 123 6.05 -14.16 0.37
N PHE A 124 7.34 -14.51 0.40
CA PHE A 124 8.30 -13.93 1.35
C PHE A 124 8.41 -12.41 1.17
N GLY A 125 8.54 -11.94 -0.07
CA GLY A 125 8.59 -10.51 -0.37
C GLY A 125 7.33 -9.77 0.09
N THR A 126 6.15 -10.37 -0.07
CA THR A 126 4.88 -9.78 0.37
C THR A 126 4.77 -9.70 1.89
N LEU A 127 5.21 -10.76 2.58
CA LEU A 127 5.23 -10.79 4.06
C LEU A 127 6.18 -9.73 4.62
N LEU A 128 7.41 -9.68 4.11
CA LEU A 128 8.40 -8.71 4.54
C LEU A 128 7.95 -7.27 4.25
N PHE A 129 7.34 -7.05 3.08
CA PHE A 129 6.79 -5.76 2.70
C PHE A 129 5.65 -5.32 3.65
N ALA A 130 4.70 -6.20 3.93
CA ALA A 130 3.60 -5.91 4.86
C ALA A 130 4.09 -5.58 6.27
N VAL A 131 5.11 -6.30 6.76
CA VAL A 131 5.71 -6.07 8.08
C VAL A 131 6.48 -4.73 8.13
N LEU A 132 7.20 -4.37 7.07
CA LEU A 132 7.85 -3.06 6.97
C LEU A 132 6.83 -1.90 6.92
N LEU A 133 5.73 -2.08 6.19
CA LEU A 133 4.64 -1.12 6.15
C LEU A 133 3.97 -0.95 7.51
N ALA A 134 3.71 -2.05 8.22
CA ALA A 134 3.22 -2.03 9.60
C ALA A 134 4.19 -1.31 10.54
N GLY A 135 5.49 -1.60 10.44
CA GLY A 135 6.53 -0.89 11.19
C GLY A 135 6.54 0.61 10.90
N GLY A 136 6.36 1.01 9.64
CA GLY A 136 6.22 2.41 9.24
C GLY A 136 5.00 3.09 9.86
N GLN A 137 3.87 2.40 9.99
CA GLN A 137 2.69 2.92 10.67
C GLN A 137 2.91 3.04 12.19
N MET A 138 3.59 2.06 12.80
CA MET A 138 3.95 2.11 14.22
C MET A 138 4.90 3.28 14.52
N LEU A 139 5.86 3.55 13.63
CA LEU A 139 6.75 4.70 13.73
C LEU A 139 5.99 6.03 13.60
N SER A 140 5.07 6.14 12.64
CA SER A 140 4.19 7.32 12.55
C SER A 140 3.33 7.51 13.78
N GLY A 141 2.78 6.42 14.33
CA GLY A 141 2.03 6.42 15.59
C GLY A 141 2.88 6.87 16.78
N GLN A 142 4.14 6.43 16.85
CA GLN A 142 5.10 6.90 17.85
C GLN A 142 5.35 8.41 17.73
N ILE A 143 5.60 8.92 16.52
CA ILE A 143 5.82 10.36 16.30
C ILE A 143 4.57 11.16 16.70
N ALA A 144 3.38 10.66 16.37
CA ALA A 144 2.12 11.29 16.75
C ALA A 144 1.93 11.34 18.28
N LEU A 145 2.16 10.23 18.98
CA LEU A 145 2.05 10.16 20.43
C LEU A 145 3.10 11.01 21.14
N ALA A 146 4.34 11.05 20.63
CA ALA A 146 5.40 11.90 21.15
C ALA A 146 5.04 13.38 20.99
N ALA A 147 4.52 13.79 19.83
CA ALA A 147 4.08 15.17 19.59
C ALA A 147 2.90 15.58 20.48
N LEU A 148 1.93 14.68 20.71
CA LEU A 148 0.77 14.95 21.56
C LEU A 148 1.11 15.04 23.05
N SER A 149 2.13 14.31 23.49
CA SER A 149 2.52 14.18 24.90
C SER A 149 3.67 15.11 25.32
N ASP A 150 4.11 16.01 24.43
CA ASP A 150 5.32 16.82 24.61
C ASP A 150 6.56 15.98 24.95
N ASN A 151 6.70 14.83 24.28
CA ASN A 151 7.75 13.84 24.51
C ASN A 151 7.78 13.28 25.95
N GLY A 152 6.61 13.05 26.55
CA GLY A 152 6.49 12.65 27.96
C GLY A 152 7.00 11.25 28.29
N LEU A 153 7.25 10.39 27.31
CA LEU A 153 7.84 9.05 27.46
C LEU A 153 8.92 8.82 26.41
N CYS A 154 9.71 7.76 26.59
CA CYS A 154 10.65 7.31 25.57
C CYS A 154 9.92 6.85 24.30
N ASN A 155 10.52 7.12 23.13
CA ASN A 155 9.98 6.75 21.82
C ASN A 155 9.70 5.25 21.69
N ILE A 156 10.53 4.39 22.29
CA ILE A 156 10.31 2.93 22.30
C ILE A 156 8.99 2.59 23.00
N SER A 157 8.70 3.26 24.12
CA SER A 157 7.45 3.07 24.86
C SER A 157 6.24 3.49 24.03
N PHE A 158 6.31 4.64 23.35
CA PHE A 158 5.24 5.07 22.44
C PHE A 158 5.04 4.10 21.28
N THR A 159 6.12 3.59 20.68
CA THR A 159 6.04 2.57 19.64
C THR A 159 5.38 1.30 20.17
N GLY A 160 5.70 0.88 21.41
CA GLY A 160 5.12 -0.29 22.06
C GLY A 160 3.62 -0.13 22.34
N ILE A 161 3.21 1.03 22.86
CA ILE A 161 1.80 1.36 23.07
C ILE A 161 1.03 1.27 21.75
N PHE A 162 1.59 1.87 20.69
CA PHE A 162 0.97 1.85 19.38
C PHE A 162 0.93 0.43 18.79
N ALA A 163 1.99 -0.35 18.93
CA ALA A 163 2.04 -1.74 18.46
C ALA A 163 1.00 -2.63 19.15
N VAL A 164 0.78 -2.46 20.46
CA VAL A 164 -0.28 -3.18 21.19
C VAL A 164 -1.66 -2.77 20.68
N ALA A 165 -1.90 -1.48 20.46
CA ALA A 165 -3.16 -1.01 19.89
C ALA A 165 -3.37 -1.59 18.47
N THR A 166 -2.33 -1.57 17.62
CA THR A 166 -2.38 -2.15 16.26
C THR A 166 -2.68 -3.64 16.30
N PHE A 167 -2.03 -4.39 17.20
CA PHE A 167 -2.29 -5.81 17.42
C PHE A 167 -3.78 -6.06 17.72
N LEU A 168 -4.36 -5.32 18.66
CA LEU A 168 -5.77 -5.47 19.05
C LEU A 168 -6.72 -5.15 17.89
N CYS A 169 -6.44 -4.09 17.12
CA CYS A 169 -7.23 -3.73 15.96
C CYS A 169 -7.12 -4.73 14.80
N ALA A 170 -6.00 -5.47 14.69
CA ALA A 170 -5.78 -6.46 13.63
C ALA A 170 -6.43 -7.84 13.91
N LEU A 171 -6.95 -8.06 15.13
CA LEU A 171 -7.54 -9.34 15.56
C LEU A 171 -8.79 -9.82 14.78
N PRO A 172 -9.67 -8.98 14.24
CA PRO A 172 -10.78 -9.47 13.42
C PRO A 172 -10.24 -10.28 12.24
N ARG A 173 -10.76 -11.50 11.98
CA ARG A 173 -10.26 -12.43 10.94
C ARG A 173 -10.67 -12.07 9.50
N THR A 174 -11.70 -11.25 9.33
CA THR A 174 -12.26 -10.87 8.03
C THR A 174 -11.99 -9.39 7.74
N TYR A 175 -11.79 -9.05 6.45
CA TYR A 175 -11.65 -7.64 6.07
C TYR A 175 -12.97 -6.86 6.21
N ASP A 176 -14.12 -7.53 6.33
CA ASP A 176 -15.42 -6.85 6.51
C ASP A 176 -15.47 -6.03 7.80
N ASN A 177 -15.04 -6.63 8.91
CA ASN A 177 -14.96 -5.94 10.21
C ASN A 177 -13.96 -4.78 10.16
N LEU A 178 -12.83 -4.97 9.49
CA LEU A 178 -11.84 -3.91 9.26
C LEU A 178 -12.33 -2.84 8.28
N GLY A 179 -13.20 -3.20 7.33
CA GLY A 179 -13.79 -2.31 6.34
C GLY A 179 -14.69 -1.27 6.98
N TRP A 180 -15.50 -1.68 7.95
CA TRP A 180 -16.31 -0.75 8.74
C TRP A 180 -15.46 0.21 9.57
N LEU A 181 -14.36 -0.27 10.15
CA LEU A 181 -13.38 0.59 10.86
C LEU A 181 -12.61 1.51 9.91
N SER A 182 -12.50 1.16 8.64
CA SER A 182 -11.80 1.96 7.63
C SER A 182 -12.58 3.20 7.18
N ILE A 183 -13.90 3.24 7.37
CA ILE A 183 -14.72 4.43 7.06
C ILE A 183 -14.31 5.64 7.94
N PRO A 184 -14.35 5.55 9.29
CA PRO A 184 -13.89 6.65 10.14
C PRO A 184 -12.39 6.91 9.99
N SER A 185 -11.58 5.89 9.65
CA SER A 185 -10.15 6.02 9.33
C SER A 185 -9.90 6.98 8.17
N VAL A 186 -10.54 6.77 7.02
CA VAL A 186 -10.38 7.64 5.84
C VAL A 186 -10.83 9.07 6.12
N LEU A 187 -11.94 9.25 6.85
CA LEU A 187 -12.41 10.57 7.26
C LEU A 187 -11.38 11.26 8.16
N SER A 188 -10.85 10.53 9.15
CA SER A 188 -9.82 10.99 10.07
C SER A 188 -8.58 11.50 9.32
N ILE A 189 -7.97 10.72 8.42
CA ILE A 189 -6.76 11.17 7.71
C ILE A 189 -7.05 12.32 6.75
N THR A 190 -8.21 12.31 6.09
CA THR A 190 -8.60 13.37 5.16
C THR A 190 -8.75 14.71 5.89
N ILE A 191 -9.44 14.70 7.04
CA ILE A 191 -9.62 15.88 7.91
C ILE A 191 -8.27 16.32 8.49
N ALA A 192 -7.44 15.38 8.96
CA ALA A 192 -6.11 15.69 9.47
C ALA A 192 -5.25 16.43 8.44
N GLY A 193 -5.27 16.01 7.17
CA GLY A 193 -4.54 16.73 6.13
C GLY A 193 -5.11 18.10 5.80
N ILE A 194 -6.44 18.29 5.86
CA ILE A 194 -7.06 19.62 5.73
C ILE A 194 -6.60 20.54 6.87
N VAL A 195 -6.63 20.04 8.11
CA VAL A 195 -6.13 20.76 9.29
C VAL A 195 -4.64 21.06 9.15
N GLY A 196 -3.84 20.13 8.64
CA GLY A 196 -2.41 20.33 8.39
C GLY A 196 -2.13 21.39 7.33
N MET A 197 -2.90 21.41 6.24
CA MET A 197 -2.81 22.47 5.22
C MET A 197 -3.25 23.83 5.76
N ALA A 198 -4.32 23.88 6.57
CA ALA A 198 -4.78 25.10 7.22
C ALA A 198 -3.74 25.65 8.21
N GLY A 199 -3.13 24.77 9.02
CA GLY A 199 -2.07 25.14 9.95
C GLY A 199 -0.82 25.68 9.24
N ALA A 200 -0.43 25.05 8.13
CA ALA A 200 0.67 25.55 7.29
C ALA A 200 0.35 26.95 6.74
N GLY A 201 -0.89 27.17 6.27
CA GLY A 201 -1.33 28.46 5.75
C GLY A 201 -1.47 29.56 6.81
N ALA A 202 -1.87 29.20 8.03
CA ALA A 202 -2.01 30.14 9.15
C ALA A 202 -0.67 30.57 9.72
N HIS A 203 0.31 29.66 9.78
CA HIS A 203 1.66 29.91 10.28
C HIS A 203 2.71 29.53 9.24
N PRO A 204 2.79 30.27 8.13
CA PRO A 204 3.73 29.94 7.08
C PRO A 204 5.15 30.33 7.52
N VAL A 205 6.15 29.53 7.14
CA VAL A 205 7.55 29.77 7.56
C VAL A 205 8.05 31.07 6.92
N GLU A 206 8.57 31.99 7.74
CA GLU A 206 9.19 33.24 7.29
C GLU A 206 10.51 32.97 6.56
N GLY A 207 10.77 33.67 5.46
CA GLY A 207 11.98 33.47 4.66
C GLY A 207 12.05 32.12 3.93
N ARG A 208 10.95 31.37 3.86
CA ARG A 208 10.91 30.06 3.20
C ARG A 208 11.32 30.13 1.73
N SER A 209 12.11 29.15 1.30
CA SER A 209 12.44 28.98 -0.11
C SER A 209 11.43 28.06 -0.78
N VAL A 210 10.54 28.64 -1.58
CA VAL A 210 9.64 27.90 -2.50
C VAL A 210 10.14 28.11 -3.92
N VAL A 211 10.64 27.04 -4.54
CA VAL A 211 11.19 27.10 -5.90
C VAL A 211 10.39 26.22 -6.84
N ALA A 212 10.25 26.68 -8.09
CA ALA A 212 9.56 25.91 -9.13
C ALA A 212 10.31 24.62 -9.45
N ALA A 213 11.63 24.70 -9.61
CA ALA A 213 12.51 23.55 -9.81
C ALA A 213 13.80 23.80 -9.04
N ARG A 214 14.34 22.75 -8.42
CA ARG A 214 15.61 22.77 -7.70
C ARG A 214 16.58 21.82 -8.39
N SER A 215 17.77 22.31 -8.72
CA SER A 215 18.85 21.43 -9.15
C SER A 215 19.33 20.62 -7.95
N SER A 216 19.13 19.32 -8.00
CA SER A 216 19.62 18.37 -7.00
C SER A 216 20.46 17.32 -7.72
N ASP A 217 21.51 16.86 -7.07
CA ASP A 217 22.30 15.75 -7.59
C ASP A 217 21.45 14.48 -7.61
N PHE A 218 21.87 13.51 -8.43
CA PHE A 218 21.11 12.27 -8.61
C PHE A 218 20.79 11.57 -7.29
N TYR A 219 21.75 11.57 -6.36
CA TYR A 219 21.62 10.90 -5.08
C TYR A 219 20.49 11.49 -4.23
N THR A 220 20.54 12.80 -3.94
CA THR A 220 19.53 13.48 -3.14
C THR A 220 18.17 13.45 -3.83
N ALA A 221 18.14 13.68 -5.14
CA ALA A 221 16.90 13.65 -5.92
C ALA A 221 16.24 12.26 -5.89
N PHE A 222 17.01 11.18 -6.12
CA PHE A 222 16.45 9.84 -6.20
C PHE A 222 16.02 9.31 -4.83
N PHE A 223 16.75 9.62 -3.76
CA PHE A 223 16.29 9.32 -2.39
C PHE A 223 14.97 10.00 -2.10
N SER A 224 14.81 11.27 -2.49
CA SER A 224 13.52 11.94 -2.38
C SER A 224 12.43 11.28 -3.25
N ILE A 225 12.74 10.74 -4.43
CA ILE A 225 11.78 10.06 -5.31
C ILE A 225 11.25 8.75 -4.70
N THR A 226 11.95 8.14 -3.73
CA THR A 226 11.41 6.93 -3.07
C THR A 226 10.13 7.22 -2.28
N ASN A 227 9.91 8.46 -1.84
CA ASN A 227 8.69 8.87 -1.13
C ASN A 227 7.42 8.82 -2.00
N PRO A 228 7.37 9.43 -3.19
CA PRO A 228 6.21 9.26 -4.07
C PRO A 228 6.09 7.83 -4.63
N VAL A 229 7.19 7.08 -4.77
CA VAL A 229 7.13 5.64 -5.07
C VAL A 229 6.40 4.89 -3.94
N PHE A 230 6.78 5.15 -2.68
CA PHE A 230 6.13 4.61 -1.49
C PHE A 230 4.64 5.00 -1.43
N ALA A 231 4.30 6.23 -1.78
CA ALA A 231 2.95 6.76 -1.60
C ALA A 231 1.86 6.00 -2.37
N TYR A 232 2.19 5.20 -3.38
CA TYR A 232 1.25 4.39 -4.17
C TYR A 232 1.47 2.87 -4.02
N CYS A 233 1.99 2.42 -2.89
CA CYS A 233 2.50 1.07 -2.73
C CYS A 233 1.49 -0.03 -2.30
N GLY A 234 0.17 0.18 -2.45
CA GLY A 234 -0.86 -0.76 -1.95
C GLY A 234 -1.14 -2.00 -2.80
N HIS A 235 -0.51 -2.15 -3.98
CA HIS A 235 -0.80 -3.23 -4.94
C HIS A 235 -0.65 -4.64 -4.37
N PHE A 236 0.21 -4.84 -3.37
CA PHE A 236 0.43 -6.15 -2.75
C PHE A 236 -0.83 -6.72 -2.06
N MET A 237 -1.75 -5.86 -1.60
CA MET A 237 -3.01 -6.28 -0.94
C MET A 237 -4.14 -6.58 -1.93
N PHE A 238 -4.01 -6.16 -3.19
CA PHE A 238 -5.12 -6.17 -4.14
C PHE A 238 -5.73 -7.57 -4.30
N PHE A 239 -4.91 -8.62 -4.46
CA PHE A 239 -5.42 -9.98 -4.62
C PHE A 239 -6.22 -10.47 -3.41
N ALA A 240 -5.78 -10.14 -2.18
CA ALA A 240 -6.47 -10.55 -0.97
C ALA A 240 -7.82 -9.82 -0.85
N LEU A 241 -7.82 -8.50 -1.04
CA LEU A 241 -9.04 -7.68 -1.02
C LEU A 241 -10.04 -8.11 -2.10
N MET A 242 -9.57 -8.37 -3.32
CA MET A 242 -10.41 -8.83 -4.42
C MET A 242 -11.00 -10.23 -4.19
N SER A 243 -10.30 -11.10 -3.47
CA SER A 243 -10.79 -12.45 -3.15
C SER A 243 -11.95 -12.44 -2.14
N GLU A 244 -12.11 -11.36 -1.39
CA GLU A 244 -13.20 -11.18 -0.42
C GLU A 244 -14.37 -10.35 -0.97
N MET A 245 -14.29 -9.96 -2.24
CA MET A 245 -15.39 -9.25 -2.91
C MET A 245 -16.50 -10.21 -3.29
N LYS A 246 -17.75 -9.80 -3.05
CA LYS A 246 -18.95 -10.48 -3.61
C LYS A 246 -18.91 -10.57 -5.13
N ARG A 247 -18.37 -9.53 -5.78
CA ARG A 247 -18.25 -9.42 -7.25
C ARG A 247 -16.87 -8.89 -7.64
N PRO A 248 -15.87 -9.77 -7.81
CA PRO A 248 -14.50 -9.36 -8.15
C PRO A 248 -14.37 -8.55 -9.44
N GLN A 249 -15.33 -8.67 -10.38
CA GLN A 249 -15.35 -7.89 -11.62
C GLN A 249 -15.48 -6.36 -11.38
N ASP A 250 -16.04 -5.98 -10.23
CA ASP A 250 -16.17 -4.58 -9.83
C ASP A 250 -14.88 -4.02 -9.19
N ALA A 251 -13.84 -4.85 -8.97
CA ALA A 251 -12.58 -4.42 -8.36
C ALA A 251 -11.90 -3.26 -9.10
N ILE A 252 -12.11 -3.17 -10.42
CA ILE A 252 -11.53 -2.06 -11.19
C ILE A 252 -12.14 -0.71 -10.81
N LYS A 253 -13.40 -0.69 -10.38
CA LYS A 253 -14.04 0.53 -9.87
C LYS A 253 -13.36 0.98 -8.58
N ALA A 254 -13.06 0.03 -7.69
CA ALA A 254 -12.34 0.31 -6.45
C ALA A 254 -10.94 0.86 -6.71
N ALA A 255 -10.18 0.23 -7.62
CA ALA A 255 -8.83 0.67 -7.97
C ALA A 255 -8.81 2.09 -8.58
N TYR A 256 -9.75 2.43 -9.47
CA TYR A 256 -9.83 3.79 -10.02
C TYR A 256 -10.28 4.82 -8.98
N THR A 257 -11.23 4.48 -8.10
CA THR A 257 -11.65 5.38 -7.02
C THR A 257 -10.48 5.68 -6.09
N LEU A 258 -9.75 4.65 -5.66
CA LEU A 258 -8.52 4.79 -4.89
C LEU A 258 -7.52 5.71 -5.59
N GLN A 259 -7.17 5.40 -6.84
CA GLN A 259 -6.09 6.09 -7.52
C GLN A 259 -6.45 7.54 -7.83
N GLY A 260 -7.68 7.80 -8.25
CA GLY A 260 -8.18 9.15 -8.50
C GLY A 260 -8.19 10.00 -7.22
N PHE A 261 -8.71 9.44 -6.12
CA PHE A 261 -8.72 10.11 -4.83
C PHE A 261 -7.30 10.38 -4.31
N ALA A 262 -6.48 9.33 -4.18
CA ALA A 262 -5.12 9.44 -3.63
C ALA A 262 -4.26 10.42 -4.44
N THR A 263 -4.27 10.33 -5.79
CA THR A 263 -3.45 11.22 -6.63
C THR A 263 -3.86 12.68 -6.50
N THR A 264 -5.17 12.96 -6.51
CA THR A 264 -5.68 14.32 -6.36
C THR A 264 -5.34 14.87 -4.98
N TYR A 265 -5.61 14.08 -3.93
CA TYR A 265 -5.37 14.48 -2.56
C TYR A 265 -3.88 14.71 -2.28
N TYR A 266 -3.02 13.81 -2.74
CA TYR A 266 -1.57 13.93 -2.62
C TYR A 266 -0.99 15.15 -3.32
N ALA A 267 -1.42 15.44 -4.55
CA ALA A 267 -0.94 16.61 -5.28
C ALA A 267 -1.33 17.91 -4.57
N ILE A 268 -2.58 18.01 -4.10
CA ILE A 268 -3.06 19.17 -3.35
C ILE A 268 -2.31 19.30 -2.03
N PHE A 269 -2.26 18.23 -1.22
CA PHE A 269 -1.61 18.23 0.08
C PHE A 269 -0.12 18.58 -0.03
N ALA A 270 0.61 17.91 -0.91
CA ALA A 270 2.03 18.16 -1.14
C ALA A 270 2.28 19.60 -1.59
N GLY A 271 1.53 20.07 -2.58
CA GLY A 271 1.69 21.42 -3.13
C GLY A 271 1.35 22.52 -2.13
N VAL A 272 0.25 22.39 -1.39
CA VAL A 272 -0.16 23.39 -0.40
C VAL A 272 0.81 23.43 0.78
N THR A 273 1.14 22.28 1.37
CA THR A 273 2.07 22.22 2.51
C THR A 273 3.45 22.73 2.11
N TYR A 274 3.99 22.34 0.95
CA TYR A 274 5.27 22.87 0.47
C TYR A 274 5.19 24.37 0.13
N GLY A 275 4.07 24.86 -0.41
CA GLY A 275 3.91 26.29 -0.73
C GLY A 275 3.95 27.20 0.51
N PHE A 276 3.50 26.71 1.67
CA PHE A 276 3.46 27.48 2.91
C PHE A 276 4.65 27.24 3.85
N ILE A 277 5.29 26.07 3.79
CA ILE A 277 6.44 25.73 4.66
C ILE A 277 7.78 25.82 3.91
N GLY A 278 7.78 25.58 2.60
CA GLY A 278 8.95 25.66 1.72
C GLY A 278 10.01 24.60 2.02
N SER A 279 11.28 24.97 1.87
CA SER A 279 12.42 24.05 2.07
C SER A 279 12.58 23.51 3.49
N ALA A 280 11.88 24.06 4.47
CA ALA A 280 11.94 23.64 5.88
C ALA A 280 11.00 22.47 6.22
N VAL A 281 10.24 21.96 5.24
CA VAL A 281 9.33 20.82 5.44
C VAL A 281 10.10 19.60 5.94
N LEU A 282 9.69 19.11 7.11
CA LEU A 282 10.11 17.85 7.70
C LEU A 282 9.30 16.68 7.12
N SER A 283 9.77 15.47 7.37
CA SER A 283 9.01 14.25 7.12
C SER A 283 9.00 13.40 8.39
N PRO A 284 7.82 13.09 8.97
CA PRO A 284 6.48 13.37 8.47
C PRO A 284 6.11 14.87 8.48
N SER A 285 5.30 15.31 7.51
CA SER A 285 5.07 16.73 7.25
C SER A 285 4.35 17.49 8.38
N PHE A 286 3.51 16.81 9.17
CA PHE A 286 2.85 17.42 10.31
C PHE A 286 3.83 17.89 11.40
N SER A 287 5.01 17.27 11.52
CA SER A 287 6.07 17.76 12.40
C SER A 287 6.60 19.15 12.02
N SER A 288 6.32 19.63 10.81
CA SER A 288 6.74 20.96 10.34
C SER A 288 5.80 22.08 10.78
N LEU A 289 4.64 21.73 11.35
CA LEU A 289 3.61 22.70 11.74
C LEU A 289 3.93 23.28 13.12
N GLU A 290 3.40 24.48 13.38
CA GLU A 290 3.37 25.05 14.73
C GLU A 290 2.71 24.06 15.72
N THR A 291 3.19 24.04 16.96
CA THR A 291 2.87 23.02 17.98
C THR A 291 1.38 22.72 18.12
N ALA A 292 0.51 23.73 18.18
CA ALA A 292 -0.94 23.53 18.31
C ALA A 292 -1.55 22.81 17.09
N TRP A 293 -1.16 23.23 15.87
CA TRP A 293 -1.62 22.63 14.62
C TRP A 293 -1.05 21.24 14.40
N SER A 294 0.21 21.03 14.78
CA SER A 294 0.87 19.71 14.75
C SER A 294 0.13 18.72 15.65
N LYS A 295 -0.12 19.09 16.91
CA LYS A 295 -0.90 18.25 17.84
C LYS A 295 -2.31 17.97 17.33
N ALA A 296 -3.00 18.97 16.79
CA ALA A 296 -4.34 18.78 16.23
C ALA A 296 -4.32 17.81 15.03
N ALA A 297 -3.41 18.00 14.07
CA ALA A 297 -3.31 17.15 12.88
C ALA A 297 -2.94 15.71 13.24
N TYR A 298 -1.96 15.49 14.13
CA TYR A 298 -1.59 14.15 14.59
C TYR A 298 -2.70 13.49 15.40
N GLY A 299 -3.34 14.21 16.32
CA GLY A 299 -4.46 13.69 17.10
C GLY A 299 -5.63 13.23 16.23
N ILE A 300 -5.95 14.01 15.19
CA ILE A 300 -7.01 13.65 14.24
C ILE A 300 -6.56 12.49 13.33
N ALA A 301 -5.27 12.36 13.00
CA ALA A 301 -4.75 11.29 12.13
C ALA A 301 -4.60 9.92 12.83
N LEU A 302 -4.51 9.89 14.17
CA LEU A 302 -4.27 8.67 14.95
C LEU A 302 -5.17 7.47 14.60
N PRO A 303 -6.51 7.62 14.44
CA PRO A 303 -7.36 6.52 14.02
C PRO A 303 -6.89 5.89 12.70
N ASN A 304 -6.49 6.70 11.73
CA ASN A 304 -6.01 6.17 10.46
C ASN A 304 -4.65 5.49 10.54
N LEU A 305 -3.70 6.08 11.27
CA LEU A 305 -2.40 5.46 11.50
C LEU A 305 -2.59 4.05 12.12
N LEU A 306 -3.55 3.92 13.04
CA LEU A 306 -3.84 2.69 13.75
C LEU A 306 -4.48 1.64 12.83
N ILE A 307 -5.52 2.02 12.08
CA ILE A 307 -6.24 1.11 11.18
C ILE A 307 -5.36 0.72 9.99
N ALA A 308 -4.59 1.64 9.40
CA ALA A 308 -3.64 1.32 8.33
C ALA A 308 -2.58 0.30 8.82
N GLY A 309 -2.01 0.51 10.01
CA GLY A 309 -1.10 -0.46 10.62
C GLY A 309 -1.76 -1.82 10.85
N ALA A 310 -3.00 -1.83 11.31
CA ALA A 310 -3.75 -3.06 11.55
C ALA A 310 -4.04 -3.82 10.26
N LEU A 311 -4.35 -3.13 9.15
CA LEU A 311 -4.53 -3.74 7.83
C LEU A 311 -3.27 -4.45 7.35
N TYR A 312 -2.09 -3.87 7.59
CA TYR A 312 -0.81 -4.48 7.22
C TYR A 312 -0.49 -5.74 8.04
N VAL A 313 -0.60 -5.65 9.38
CA VAL A 313 -0.42 -6.81 10.27
C VAL A 313 -1.42 -7.91 9.95
N HIS A 314 -2.68 -7.55 9.73
CA HIS A 314 -3.73 -8.49 9.35
C HIS A 314 -3.38 -9.20 8.04
N THR A 315 -2.99 -8.45 7.01
CA THR A 315 -2.62 -9.01 5.70
C THR A 315 -1.47 -10.01 5.82
N ALA A 316 -0.40 -9.63 6.52
CA ALA A 316 0.75 -10.52 6.73
C ALA A 316 0.33 -11.82 7.43
N SER A 317 -0.49 -11.70 8.47
CA SER A 317 -1.00 -12.84 9.24
C SER A 317 -1.92 -13.73 8.39
N LYS A 318 -2.78 -13.12 7.57
CA LYS A 318 -3.73 -13.83 6.69
C LYS A 318 -3.05 -14.63 5.60
N ILE A 319 -1.97 -14.10 5.01
CA ILE A 319 -1.20 -14.84 4.01
C ILE A 319 -0.69 -16.17 4.58
N LEU A 320 -0.15 -16.17 5.80
CA LEU A 320 0.30 -17.40 6.46
C LEU A 320 -0.86 -18.28 6.93
N PHE A 321 -1.90 -17.67 7.51
CA PHE A 321 -3.07 -18.41 8.00
C PHE A 321 -3.77 -19.19 6.88
N VAL A 322 -4.03 -18.53 5.75
CA VAL A 322 -4.59 -19.19 4.55
C VAL A 322 -3.62 -20.25 4.03
N ARG A 323 -2.31 -20.00 4.03
CA ARG A 323 -1.33 -21.00 3.58
C ARG A 323 -1.36 -22.28 4.43
N PHE A 324 -1.50 -22.17 5.75
CA PHE A 324 -1.50 -23.33 6.65
C PHE A 324 -2.85 -24.05 6.69
N PHE A 325 -3.96 -23.32 6.56
CA PHE A 325 -5.30 -23.85 6.81
C PHE A 325 -6.22 -23.90 5.57
N ARG A 326 -5.72 -23.57 4.37
CA ARG A 326 -6.49 -23.72 3.10
C ARG A 326 -6.97 -25.17 2.96
N GLY A 327 -8.28 -25.34 2.76
CA GLY A 327 -8.93 -26.65 2.67
C GLY A 327 -9.19 -27.35 4.02
N SER A 328 -8.96 -26.68 5.15
CA SER A 328 -9.24 -27.22 6.49
C SER A 328 -10.40 -26.49 7.17
N ARG A 329 -11.09 -27.18 8.09
CA ARG A 329 -12.16 -26.58 8.92
C ARG A 329 -11.71 -25.37 9.73
N HIS A 330 -10.43 -25.28 10.07
CA HIS A 330 -9.88 -24.20 10.91
C HIS A 330 -9.93 -22.83 10.22
N LEU A 331 -10.05 -22.80 8.90
CA LEU A 331 -10.21 -21.57 8.12
C LEU A 331 -11.62 -20.98 8.23
N HIS A 332 -12.65 -21.84 8.31
CA HIS A 332 -14.05 -21.47 8.18
C HIS A 332 -14.86 -21.58 9.49
N ASP A 333 -14.39 -22.33 10.47
CA ASP A 333 -15.12 -22.57 11.72
C ASP A 333 -14.47 -21.87 12.92
N HIS A 334 -15.24 -21.64 13.98
CA HIS A 334 -14.77 -21.10 15.27
C HIS A 334 -14.05 -22.15 16.12
N THR A 335 -12.93 -22.67 15.62
CA THR A 335 -12.10 -23.64 16.36
C THR A 335 -11.07 -22.96 17.27
N ILE A 336 -10.76 -23.59 18.41
CA ILE A 336 -9.71 -23.12 19.34
C ILE A 336 -8.35 -23.08 18.63
N ILE A 337 -8.03 -24.09 17.82
CA ILE A 337 -6.78 -24.15 17.05
C ILE A 337 -6.71 -23.00 16.03
N GLY A 338 -7.80 -22.75 15.30
CA GLY A 338 -7.86 -21.66 14.33
C GLY A 338 -7.68 -20.29 14.98
N TRP A 339 -8.36 -20.03 16.11
CA TRP A 339 -8.19 -18.77 16.85
C TRP A 339 -6.82 -18.64 17.51
N GLY A 340 -6.30 -19.70 18.12
CA GLY A 340 -4.96 -19.70 18.73
C GLY A 340 -3.88 -19.43 17.70
N ALA A 341 -3.92 -20.10 16.54
CA ALA A 341 -2.99 -19.83 15.45
C ALA A 341 -3.14 -18.42 14.88
N TRP A 342 -4.39 -17.93 14.72
CA TRP A 342 -4.64 -16.58 14.25
C TRP A 342 -4.07 -15.50 15.18
N VAL A 343 -4.40 -15.55 16.46
CA VAL A 343 -3.89 -14.61 17.47
C VAL A 343 -2.37 -14.68 17.56
N GLY A 344 -1.79 -15.89 17.52
CA GLY A 344 -0.35 -16.10 17.51
C GLY A 344 0.34 -15.47 16.30
N LEU A 345 -0.23 -15.61 15.10
CA LEU A 345 0.30 -14.99 13.88
C LEU A 345 0.22 -13.47 13.93
N VAL A 346 -0.90 -12.91 14.38
CA VAL A 346 -1.10 -11.45 14.52
C VAL A 346 -0.13 -10.87 15.56
N ALA A 347 0.08 -11.56 16.69
CA ALA A 347 1.06 -11.17 17.71
C ALA A 347 2.49 -11.22 17.15
N PHE A 348 2.84 -12.30 16.44
CA PHE A 348 4.16 -12.46 15.85
C PHE A 348 4.47 -11.37 14.80
N MET A 349 3.54 -11.11 13.89
CA MET A 349 3.70 -10.08 12.86
C MET A 349 3.76 -8.67 13.47
N SER A 350 2.95 -8.39 14.49
CA SER A 350 3.02 -7.13 15.23
C SER A 350 4.37 -6.96 15.94
N GLY A 351 4.88 -8.02 16.56
CA GLY A 351 6.17 -8.03 17.25
C GLY A 351 7.34 -7.74 16.31
N ILE A 352 7.40 -8.38 15.13
CA ILE A 352 8.45 -8.10 14.14
C ILE A 352 8.33 -6.65 13.64
N SER A 353 7.11 -6.18 13.36
CA SER A 353 6.87 -4.82 12.91
C SER A 353 7.35 -3.78 13.94
N PHE A 354 7.09 -4.04 15.22
CA PHE A 354 7.60 -3.23 16.34
C PHE A 354 9.13 -3.20 16.39
N LEU A 355 9.79 -4.35 16.26
CA LEU A 355 11.25 -4.42 16.26
C LEU A 355 11.86 -3.64 15.09
N LEU A 356 11.24 -3.68 13.91
CA LEU A 356 11.70 -2.90 12.75
C LEU A 356 11.48 -1.40 12.94
N ALA A 357 10.34 -0.99 13.50
CA ALA A 357 10.04 0.41 13.80
C ALA A 357 11.07 1.02 14.78
N VAL A 358 11.46 0.26 15.80
CA VAL A 358 12.48 0.69 16.77
C VAL A 358 13.91 0.58 16.22
N GLY A 359 14.15 -0.39 15.33
CA GLY A 359 15.47 -0.61 14.73
C GLY A 359 15.87 0.45 13.70
N VAL A 360 14.89 1.02 12.97
CA VAL A 360 15.11 2.11 12.00
C VAL A 360 14.16 3.27 12.35
N PRO A 361 14.43 4.04 13.42
CA PRO A 361 13.52 5.06 13.94
C PRO A 361 13.51 6.36 13.11
N ILE A 362 13.83 6.27 11.81
CA ILE A 362 13.80 7.40 10.87
C ILE A 362 12.82 7.08 9.77
N PHE A 363 11.75 7.88 9.73
CA PHE A 363 10.61 7.68 8.87
C PHE A 363 11.01 7.54 7.39
N ASN A 364 11.73 8.52 6.83
CA ASN A 364 12.15 8.49 5.42
C ASN A 364 13.08 7.31 5.09
N TYR A 365 13.93 6.84 6.01
CA TYR A 365 14.79 5.68 5.73
C TYR A 365 13.98 4.39 5.66
N LEU A 366 13.03 4.21 6.57
CA LEU A 366 12.13 3.06 6.53
C LEU A 366 11.26 3.09 5.27
N LEU A 367 10.74 4.25 4.88
CA LEU A 367 10.00 4.42 3.63
C LEU A 367 10.87 4.13 2.42
N GLY A 368 12.10 4.66 2.37
CA GLY A 368 13.04 4.48 1.25
C GLY A 368 13.40 3.01 1.01
N ILE A 369 13.69 2.25 2.08
CA ILE A 369 13.99 0.81 1.98
C ILE A 369 12.75 0.10 1.44
N THR A 370 11.60 0.39 2.03
CA THR A 370 10.32 -0.25 1.71
C THR A 370 9.91 0.00 0.25
N ALA A 371 10.03 1.25 -0.19
CA ALA A 371 9.73 1.67 -1.56
C ALA A 371 10.65 0.99 -2.58
N SER A 372 11.95 1.02 -2.31
CA SER A 372 12.96 0.55 -3.25
C SER A 372 12.99 -0.98 -3.34
N ALA A 373 12.96 -1.67 -2.20
CA ALA A 373 13.02 -3.13 -2.19
C ALA A 373 11.71 -3.79 -2.67
N PHE A 374 10.55 -3.20 -2.35
CA PHE A 374 9.27 -3.88 -2.52
C PHE A 374 8.27 -3.12 -3.40
N ALA A 375 7.98 -1.84 -3.13
CA ALA A 375 7.01 -1.09 -3.93
C ALA A 375 7.42 -1.00 -5.41
N ALA A 376 8.72 -0.86 -5.67
CA ALA A 376 9.33 -0.91 -7.00
C ALA A 376 8.88 -2.13 -7.80
N TRP A 377 8.80 -3.30 -7.15
CA TRP A 377 8.35 -4.53 -7.78
C TRP A 377 6.83 -4.69 -7.75
N PHE A 378 6.21 -4.62 -6.57
CA PHE A 378 4.77 -4.93 -6.42
C PHE A 378 3.85 -3.93 -7.11
N THR A 379 4.22 -2.66 -7.16
CA THR A 379 3.43 -1.63 -7.84
C THR A 379 3.93 -1.37 -9.25
N TYR A 380 5.25 -1.27 -9.44
CA TYR A 380 5.83 -0.71 -10.67
C TYR A 380 6.58 -1.71 -11.57
N GLY A 381 6.71 -2.98 -11.18
CA GLY A 381 7.49 -3.98 -11.95
C GLY A 381 6.69 -5.22 -12.35
N ILE A 382 6.20 -5.96 -11.36
CA ILE A 382 5.55 -7.28 -11.50
C ILE A 382 4.32 -7.22 -12.40
N ALA A 383 3.58 -6.10 -12.41
CA ALA A 383 2.40 -5.94 -13.26
C ALA A 383 2.70 -6.17 -14.76
N GLY A 384 3.89 -5.77 -15.23
CA GLY A 384 4.34 -6.06 -16.59
C GLY A 384 4.54 -7.56 -16.84
N MET A 385 5.03 -8.30 -15.83
CA MET A 385 5.20 -9.75 -15.90
C MET A 385 3.86 -10.47 -16.04
N PHE A 386 2.82 -10.03 -15.30
CA PHE A 386 1.47 -10.59 -15.41
C PHE A 386 0.93 -10.52 -16.85
N TRP A 387 1.08 -9.36 -17.50
CA TRP A 387 0.61 -9.19 -18.87
C TRP A 387 1.39 -10.06 -19.86
N LEU A 388 2.72 -10.12 -19.73
CA LEU A 388 3.57 -10.93 -20.60
C LEU A 388 3.25 -12.42 -20.45
N HIS A 389 3.12 -12.90 -19.22
CA HIS A 389 2.79 -14.29 -18.92
C HIS A 389 1.45 -14.71 -19.56
N ASP A 390 0.39 -13.95 -19.30
CA ASP A 390 -0.94 -14.29 -19.80
C ASP A 390 -1.03 -14.16 -21.32
N SER A 391 -0.44 -13.11 -21.90
CA SER A 391 -0.44 -12.92 -23.36
C SER A 391 0.37 -13.97 -24.12
N TYR A 392 1.37 -14.56 -23.48
CA TYR A 392 2.16 -15.65 -24.04
C TYR A 392 1.36 -16.96 -24.06
N HIS A 393 0.71 -17.32 -22.96
CA HIS A 393 -0.02 -18.58 -22.82
C HIS A 393 -1.41 -18.57 -23.48
N ASP A 394 -2.12 -17.44 -23.48
CA ASP A 394 -3.43 -17.32 -24.12
C ASP A 394 -3.35 -17.21 -25.66
N GLY A 395 -2.16 -16.91 -26.19
CA GLY A 395 -1.96 -16.67 -27.61
C GLY A 395 -0.94 -17.62 -28.25
N ASN A 396 -0.53 -17.31 -29.48
CA ASN A 396 0.50 -18.08 -30.19
C ASN A 396 1.92 -17.71 -29.70
N GLY A 397 2.12 -17.65 -28.38
CA GLY A 397 3.38 -17.28 -27.74
C GLY A 397 3.93 -15.94 -28.24
N PHE A 398 5.19 -15.94 -28.67
CA PHE A 398 5.91 -14.75 -29.16
C PHE A 398 5.23 -14.03 -30.33
N GLN A 399 4.42 -14.72 -31.14
CA GLN A 399 3.69 -14.07 -32.24
C GLN A 399 2.66 -13.07 -31.70
N THR A 400 2.06 -13.34 -30.53
CA THR A 400 1.14 -12.43 -29.86
C THR A 400 1.85 -11.16 -29.41
N TRP A 401 3.06 -11.29 -28.86
CA TRP A 401 3.87 -10.14 -28.44
C TRP A 401 4.26 -9.26 -29.64
N ARG A 402 4.66 -9.89 -30.75
CA ARG A 402 4.97 -9.16 -32.00
C ARG A 402 3.74 -8.44 -32.56
N ARG A 403 2.56 -9.08 -32.52
CA ARG A 403 1.29 -8.47 -33.00
C ARG A 403 0.81 -7.35 -32.07
N LYS A 404 0.94 -7.53 -30.76
CA LYS A 404 0.58 -6.55 -29.72
C LYS A 404 1.83 -5.82 -29.22
N TRP A 405 2.61 -5.27 -30.15
CA TRP A 405 3.90 -4.65 -29.85
C TRP A 405 3.81 -3.53 -28.82
N THR A 406 2.80 -2.65 -28.92
CA THR A 406 2.65 -1.51 -27.99
C THR A 406 2.42 -1.95 -26.54
N SER A 407 1.57 -2.96 -26.32
CA SER A 407 1.32 -3.52 -24.99
C SER A 407 2.50 -4.33 -24.46
N THR A 408 3.24 -5.00 -25.35
CA THR A 408 4.46 -5.71 -24.99
C THR A 408 5.53 -4.71 -24.53
N LEU A 409 5.71 -3.62 -25.29
CA LEU A 409 6.63 -2.55 -24.94
C LEU A 409 6.28 -1.92 -23.59
N SER A 410 5.01 -1.61 -23.33
CA SER A 410 4.59 -1.05 -22.05
C SER A 410 4.84 -2.02 -20.89
N ALA A 411 4.60 -3.31 -21.09
CA ALA A 411 4.86 -4.33 -20.07
C ALA A 411 6.36 -4.49 -19.78
N VAL A 412 7.21 -4.49 -20.81
CA VAL A 412 8.67 -4.53 -20.66
C VAL A 412 9.20 -3.26 -19.99
N LEU A 413 8.72 -2.08 -20.39
CA LEU A 413 9.09 -0.81 -19.75
C LEU A 413 8.65 -0.75 -18.28
N THR A 414 7.52 -1.38 -17.94
CA THR A 414 7.09 -1.52 -16.54
C THR A 414 8.12 -2.33 -15.75
N ILE A 415 8.54 -3.49 -16.24
CA ILE A 415 9.57 -4.31 -15.57
C ILE A 415 10.90 -3.53 -15.42
N ILE A 416 11.32 -2.81 -16.46
CA ILE A 416 12.55 -2.01 -16.43
C ILE A 416 12.43 -0.87 -15.42
N ALA A 417 11.27 -0.19 -15.34
CA ALA A 417 11.03 0.87 -14.37
C ALA A 417 11.13 0.32 -12.93
N GLY A 418 10.48 -0.81 -12.64
CA GLY A 418 10.59 -1.47 -11.34
C GLY A 418 12.02 -1.86 -10.98
N LEU A 419 12.76 -2.44 -11.94
CA LEU A 419 14.17 -2.79 -11.76
C LEU A 419 15.04 -1.55 -11.49
N PHE A 420 14.84 -0.47 -12.24
CA PHE A 420 15.58 0.78 -12.07
C PHE A 420 15.29 1.42 -10.71
N ILE A 421 14.01 1.55 -10.34
CA ILE A 421 13.61 2.08 -9.02
C ILE A 421 14.20 1.22 -7.89
N CYS A 422 14.23 -0.10 -8.07
CA CYS A 422 14.80 -0.99 -7.07
C CYS A 422 16.31 -0.78 -6.89
N ILE A 423 17.08 -0.84 -7.97
CA ILE A 423 18.55 -0.72 -7.93
C ILE A 423 18.96 0.68 -7.47
N ALA A 424 18.45 1.72 -8.13
CA ALA A 424 18.81 3.09 -7.80
C ALA A 424 18.32 3.46 -6.40
N GLY A 425 17.11 3.07 -6.03
CA GLY A 425 16.50 3.37 -4.75
C GLY A 425 17.22 2.69 -3.58
N LEU A 426 17.59 1.42 -3.73
CA LEU A 426 18.39 0.71 -2.72
C LEU A 426 19.76 1.33 -2.58
N TYR A 427 20.44 1.66 -3.69
CA TYR A 427 21.75 2.30 -3.66
C TYR A 427 21.71 3.62 -2.87
N VAL A 428 20.78 4.52 -3.22
CA VAL A 428 20.71 5.83 -2.55
C VAL A 428 20.23 5.73 -1.10
N THR A 429 19.30 4.82 -0.81
CA THR A 429 18.77 4.66 0.56
C THR A 429 19.82 4.04 1.50
N ILE A 430 20.51 2.98 1.07
CA ILE A 430 21.55 2.34 1.88
C ILE A 430 22.65 3.34 2.19
N ARG A 431 23.11 4.09 1.18
CA ARG A 431 24.13 5.10 1.39
C ARG A 431 23.63 6.24 2.29
N ALA A 432 22.36 6.66 2.18
CA ALA A 432 21.80 7.70 3.05
C ALA A 432 21.80 7.28 4.52
N ILE A 433 21.52 6.00 4.79
CA ILE A 433 21.60 5.44 6.13
C ILE A 433 23.05 5.38 6.62
N VAL A 434 23.98 4.92 5.78
CA VAL A 434 25.42 4.83 6.13
C VAL A 434 26.00 6.20 6.45
N ASP A 435 25.76 7.19 5.58
CA ASP A 435 26.23 8.56 5.77
C ASP A 435 25.65 9.15 7.07
N ALA A 436 24.36 8.93 7.33
CA ALA A 436 23.70 9.44 8.52
C ALA A 436 24.23 8.81 9.84
N TYR A 437 24.60 7.53 9.83
CA TYR A 437 25.32 6.90 10.95
C TYR A 437 26.74 7.45 11.11
N ALA A 438 27.45 7.70 10.01
CA ALA A 438 28.82 8.25 10.04
C ALA A 438 28.86 9.68 10.60
N ASP A 439 27.87 10.50 10.23
CA ASP A 439 27.74 11.89 10.67
C ASP A 439 27.18 12.03 12.10
N GLY A 440 26.80 10.92 12.75
CA GLY A 440 26.23 10.92 14.10
C GLY A 440 24.81 11.49 14.18
N THR A 441 24.12 11.63 13.04
CA THR A 441 22.76 12.17 12.96
C THR A 441 21.69 11.17 13.42
N ILE A 442 22.01 9.87 13.46
CA ILE A 442 21.14 8.81 13.96
C ILE A 442 21.62 8.39 15.35
N THR A 443 20.71 8.40 16.33
CA THR A 443 20.97 7.78 17.63
C THR A 443 21.03 6.25 17.51
N ALA A 444 21.65 5.57 18.48
CA ALA A 444 21.73 4.12 18.43
C ALA A 444 20.32 3.48 18.33
N PRO A 445 20.13 2.39 17.56
CA PRO A 445 18.88 1.64 17.57
C PRO A 445 18.47 1.30 19.00
N PHE A 446 17.17 1.33 19.29
CA PHE A 446 16.65 1.10 20.65
C PHE A 446 17.13 2.15 21.68
N SER A 447 17.45 3.38 21.25
CA SER A 447 17.70 4.49 22.16
C SER A 447 16.42 5.21 22.59
N CYS A 448 16.44 5.69 23.83
CA CYS A 448 15.73 6.89 24.25
C CYS A 448 16.70 8.07 24.07
#